data_AF-A0A5D3JYZ5-F1
#
_entry.id   AF-A0A5D3JYZ5-F1
#
_cell.length_a   1.000
_cell.length_b   1.000
_cell.length_c   1.000
_cell.angle_alpha   90.00
_cell.angle_beta   90.00
_cell.angle_gamma   90.00
#
_symmetry.space_group_name_H-M   'P 1'
#
loop_
_entity.id
_entity.type
_entity.pdbx_description
1 polymer ?
#
loop_
_entity_poly.entity_id
_entity_poly.type
_entity_poly.pdbx_seq_one_letter_code
_entity_poly.pdbx_strand_id
1 'polypeptide(L)'
;MVFLNPLIGVAVGAASGALGGALADFGINDAFMKEVSGKIDAGSAALFLLIKNMTADKVLREIQDAGGVVLKTSLDDSKEQKLRDALAKAAASPPEMPPAT
;
A
#
# COMPACT_ATOMS: atom_id res chain seq x y z
N MET A 1 -1.41 16.38 19.24
CA MET A 1 -0.75 17.71 19.20
C MET A 1 0.65 17.56 18.61
N VAL A 2 0.86 17.91 17.33
CA VAL A 2 2.14 17.76 16.60
C VAL A 2 2.74 19.14 16.29
N PHE A 3 2.87 20.01 17.29
CA PHE A 3 3.36 21.39 17.13
C PHE A 3 4.54 21.73 18.05
N LEU A 4 5.55 20.86 18.14
CA LEU A 4 6.75 21.11 18.98
C LEU A 4 8.10 20.89 18.27
N ASN A 5 8.14 20.60 16.97
CA ASN A 5 9.40 20.65 16.22
C ASN A 5 9.18 20.99 14.74
N PRO A 6 9.28 22.28 14.35
CA PRO A 6 9.10 22.71 12.97
C PRO A 6 10.12 22.06 12.02
N LEU A 7 11.31 21.66 12.50
CA LEU A 7 12.29 20.93 11.67
C LEU A 7 11.82 19.52 11.33
N ILE A 8 11.14 18.83 12.26
CA ILE A 8 10.55 17.51 11.98
C ILE A 8 9.36 17.64 11.03
N GLY A 9 8.51 18.65 11.21
CA GLY A 9 7.38 18.90 10.29
C GLY A 9 7.84 19.23 8.87
N VAL A 10 8.87 20.06 8.72
CA VAL A 10 9.47 20.39 7.43
C VAL A 10 10.22 19.19 6.83
N ALA A 11 10.97 18.42 7.61
CA ALA A 11 11.68 17.24 7.11
C ALA A 11 10.71 16.15 6.63
N VAL A 12 9.66 15.84 7.41
CA VAL A 12 8.63 14.86 7.02
C VAL A 12 7.81 15.38 5.84
N GLY A 13 7.45 16.67 5.83
CA GLY A 13 6.70 17.29 4.74
C GLY A 13 7.50 17.35 3.43
N ALA A 14 8.77 17.72 3.49
CA ALA A 14 9.66 17.77 2.33
C ALA A 14 10.00 16.36 1.80
N ALA A 15 10.28 15.40 2.69
CA ALA A 15 10.50 14.01 2.29
C ALA A 15 9.25 13.42 1.63
N SER A 16 8.07 13.66 2.21
CA SER A 16 6.79 13.21 1.64
C SER A 16 6.46 13.90 0.32
N GLY A 17 6.74 15.21 0.21
CA GLY A 17 6.52 15.99 -1.02
C GLY A 17 7.48 15.60 -2.15
N ALA A 18 8.75 15.32 -1.84
CA ALA A 18 9.74 14.86 -2.81
C ALA A 18 9.41 13.44 -3.32
N LEU A 19 9.01 12.53 -2.41
CA LEU A 19 8.53 11.20 -2.78
C LEU A 19 7.24 11.29 -3.62
N GLY A 20 6.27 12.09 -3.20
CA GLY A 20 5.03 12.32 -3.94
C GLY A 20 5.29 12.87 -5.35
N GLY A 21 6.16 13.87 -5.48
CA GLY A 21 6.55 14.45 -6.77
C GLY A 21 7.24 13.44 -7.69
N ALA A 22 8.21 12.68 -7.17
CA ALA A 22 8.89 11.64 -7.96
C ALA A 22 7.95 10.49 -8.36
N LEU A 23 6.98 10.12 -7.51
CA LEU A 23 5.99 9.09 -7.82
C LEU A 23 4.97 9.57 -8.87
N ALA A 24 4.64 10.86 -8.90
CA ALA A 24 3.80 11.45 -9.93
C ALA A 24 4.40 11.30 -11.34
N ASP A 25 5.73 11.39 -11.46
CA ASP A 25 6.44 11.12 -12.72
C ASP A 25 6.29 9.66 -13.21
N PHE A 26 5.98 8.73 -12.29
CA PHE A 26 5.66 7.33 -12.61
C PHE A 26 4.14 7.06 -12.77
N GLY A 27 3.32 8.11 -12.87
CA GLY A 27 1.87 8.01 -13.09
C GLY A 27 1.02 7.89 -11.83
N ILE A 28 1.62 8.07 -10.63
CA ILE A 28 0.93 8.07 -9.35
C ILE A 28 0.57 9.52 -9.00
N ASN A 29 -0.58 10.00 -9.46
CA ASN A 29 -0.97 11.41 -9.30
C ASN A 29 -1.43 11.77 -7.87
N ASP A 30 -1.50 13.07 -7.58
CA ASP A 30 -1.91 13.61 -6.28
C ASP A 30 -3.32 13.18 -5.87
N ALA A 31 -4.24 13.04 -6.83
CA ALA A 31 -5.61 12.61 -6.56
C ALA A 31 -5.65 11.18 -6.01
N PHE A 32 -4.87 10.28 -6.60
CA PHE A 32 -4.72 8.91 -6.13
C PHE A 32 -4.01 8.84 -4.78
N MET A 33 -2.95 9.62 -4.57
CA MET A 33 -2.29 9.71 -3.26
C MET A 33 -3.25 10.20 -2.17
N LYS A 34 -4.10 11.18 -2.49
CA LYS A 34 -5.13 11.68 -1.59
C LYS A 34 -6.20 10.63 -1.27
N GLU A 35 -6.65 9.88 -2.28
CA GLU A 35 -7.56 8.76 -2.08
C GLU A 35 -6.95 7.65 -1.21
N VAL A 36 -5.70 7.27 -1.46
CA VAL A 36 -4.96 6.29 -0.65
C VAL A 36 -4.83 6.81 0.78
N SER A 37 -4.37 8.05 0.98
CA SER A 37 -4.22 8.65 2.31
C SER A 37 -5.54 8.74 3.08
N GLY A 38 -6.67 8.92 2.39
CA GLY A 38 -8.00 8.93 3.00
C GLY A 38 -8.53 7.55 3.37
N LYS A 39 -7.92 6.47 2.86
CA LYS A 39 -8.26 5.07 3.15
C LYS A 39 -7.28 4.40 4.12
N ILE A 40 -6.19 5.07 4.49
CA ILE A 40 -5.26 4.59 5.50
C ILE A 40 -5.73 5.09 6.87
N ASP A 41 -6.39 4.21 7.62
CA ASP A 41 -6.71 4.44 9.02
C ASP A 41 -5.49 4.24 9.93
N ALA A 42 -5.56 4.77 11.15
CA ALA A 42 -4.53 4.55 12.17
C ALA A 42 -4.37 3.04 12.44
N GLY A 43 -3.16 2.51 12.23
CA GLY A 43 -2.86 1.08 12.34
C GLY A 43 -2.90 0.32 11.00
N SER A 44 -3.23 1.00 9.90
CA SER A 44 -3.14 0.45 8.53
C SER A 44 -1.94 1.03 7.78
N ALA A 45 -1.49 0.34 6.74
CA ALA A 45 -0.43 0.80 5.85
C ALA A 45 -0.82 0.57 4.38
N ALA A 46 -0.32 1.41 3.47
CA ALA A 46 -0.42 1.18 2.04
C ALA A 46 0.89 0.62 1.50
N LEU A 47 0.78 -0.42 0.68
CA LEU A 47 1.89 -1.07 0.00
C LEU A 47 1.83 -0.77 -1.50
N PHE A 48 2.92 -0.21 -2.04
CA PHE A 48 3.08 0.00 -3.48
C PHE A 48 4.07 -1.04 -4.04
N LEU A 49 3.66 -1.76 -5.10
CA LEU A 49 4.46 -2.82 -5.71
C LEU A 49 4.82 -2.45 -7.15
N LEU A 50 6.11 -2.46 -7.48
CA LEU A 50 6.60 -2.33 -8.85
C LEU A 50 7.05 -3.70 -9.38
N ILE A 51 6.27 -4.27 -10.31
CA ILE A 51 6.54 -5.61 -10.87
C ILE A 51 7.22 -5.45 -12.23
N LYS A 52 8.53 -5.74 -12.29
CA LYS A 52 9.34 -5.56 -13.52
C LYS A 52 9.59 -6.85 -14.30
N ASN A 53 10.05 -7.92 -13.63
CA ASN A 53 10.52 -9.16 -14.27
C ASN A 53 9.95 -10.45 -13.68
N MET A 54 9.08 -10.38 -12.66
CA MET A 54 8.40 -11.56 -12.11
C MET A 54 6.96 -11.61 -12.62
N THR A 55 6.44 -12.80 -12.87
CA THR A 55 5.03 -12.99 -13.20
C THR A 55 4.18 -12.62 -11.97
N ALA A 56 3.01 -12.01 -12.23
CA ALA A 56 2.07 -11.63 -11.17
C ALA A 56 1.83 -12.79 -10.20
N ASP A 57 1.72 -14.04 -10.70
CA ASP A 57 1.47 -15.23 -9.88
C ASP A 57 2.53 -15.49 -8.79
N LYS A 58 3.80 -15.12 -9.00
CA LYS A 58 4.84 -15.26 -7.96
C LYS A 58 4.72 -14.18 -6.90
N VAL A 59 4.47 -12.94 -7.31
CA VAL A 59 4.26 -11.83 -6.38
C VAL A 59 3.02 -12.09 -5.53
N LEU A 60 1.94 -12.59 -6.15
CA LEU A 60 0.72 -12.99 -5.47
C LEU A 60 0.96 -14.02 -4.38
N ARG A 61 1.75 -15.05 -4.67
CA ARG A 61 2.11 -16.07 -3.68
C ARG A 61 2.84 -15.49 -2.47
N GLU A 62 3.70 -14.50 -2.69
CA GLU A 62 4.50 -13.90 -1.62
C GLU A 62 3.70 -12.93 -0.75
N ILE A 63 2.73 -12.22 -1.34
CA ILE A 63 1.91 -11.24 -0.63
C ILE A 63 0.58 -11.81 -0.13
N GLN A 64 0.25 -13.06 -0.49
CA GLN A 64 -1.03 -13.66 -0.12
C GLN A 64 -1.23 -13.56 1.39
N ASP A 65 -0.21 -13.86 2.21
CA ASP A 65 -0.33 -13.91 3.66
C ASP A 65 -0.39 -12.52 4.33
N ALA A 66 -0.05 -11.45 3.59
CA ALA A 66 -0.13 -10.08 4.09
C ALA A 66 -1.57 -9.54 4.12
N GLY A 67 -2.47 -10.08 3.29
CA GLY A 67 -3.85 -9.61 3.15
C GLY A 67 -3.96 -8.16 2.63
N GLY A 68 -5.19 -7.65 2.50
CA GLY A 68 -5.46 -6.24 2.18
C GLY A 68 -6.47 -5.99 1.07
N VAL A 69 -6.61 -4.72 0.67
CA VAL A 69 -7.57 -4.28 -0.35
C VAL A 69 -6.83 -3.73 -1.56
N VAL A 70 -7.17 -4.22 -2.76
CA VAL A 70 -6.64 -3.68 -4.02
C VAL A 70 -7.32 -2.35 -4.33
N LEU A 71 -6.56 -1.25 -4.24
CA LEU A 71 -7.05 0.10 -4.52
C LEU A 71 -7.01 0.42 -6.02
N LYS A 72 -5.90 0.11 -6.70
CA LYS A 72 -5.72 0.35 -8.13
C LYS A 72 -4.60 -0.55 -8.67
N THR A 73 -4.76 -1.08 -9.87
CA THR A 73 -3.74 -1.87 -10.57
C THR A 73 -3.74 -1.58 -12.06
N SER A 74 -2.62 -1.86 -12.72
CA SER A 74 -2.48 -1.81 -14.18
C SER A 74 -2.42 -3.21 -14.79
N LEU A 75 -2.68 -4.23 -13.98
CA LEU A 75 -2.86 -5.60 -14.44
C LEU A 75 -4.14 -5.72 -15.29
N ASP A 76 -4.16 -6.66 -16.22
CA ASP A 76 -5.40 -7.04 -16.92
C ASP A 76 -6.42 -7.67 -15.95
N ASP A 77 -7.69 -7.69 -16.37
CA ASP A 77 -8.83 -8.13 -15.55
C ASP A 77 -8.62 -9.52 -14.93
N SER A 78 -8.03 -10.46 -15.69
CA SER A 78 -7.78 -11.82 -15.21
C SER A 78 -6.77 -11.84 -14.06
N LYS A 79 -5.67 -11.09 -14.21
CA LYS A 79 -4.62 -10.99 -13.18
C LYS A 79 -5.09 -10.17 -11.98
N GLU A 80 -5.88 -9.12 -12.21
CA GLU A 80 -6.48 -8.33 -11.13
C GLU A 80 -7.44 -9.18 -10.29
N GLN A 81 -8.30 -9.99 -10.93
CA GLN A 81 -9.22 -10.87 -10.18
C GLN A 81 -8.45 -11.84 -9.30
N LYS A 82 -7.40 -12.48 -9.83
CA LYS A 82 -6.52 -13.36 -9.05
C LYS A 82 -5.87 -12.63 -7.86
N LEU A 83 -5.46 -11.38 -8.05
CA LEU A 83 -4.91 -10.55 -6.97
C LEU A 83 -5.96 -10.29 -5.88
N ARG A 84 -7.18 -9.94 -6.28
CA ARG A 84 -8.29 -9.70 -5.35
C ARG A 84 -8.63 -10.96 -4.53
N ASP A 85 -8.74 -12.10 -5.20
CA ASP A 85 -9.07 -13.37 -4.55
C ASP A 85 -7.98 -13.81 -3.55
N ALA A 86 -6.70 -13.64 -3.91
CA ALA A 86 -5.56 -13.97 -3.04
C ALA A 86 -5.56 -13.15 -1.74
N LEU A 87 -5.77 -11.83 -1.85
CA LEU A 87 -5.81 -10.94 -0.68
C LEU A 87 -7.06 -11.15 0.16
N ALA A 88 -8.22 -11.40 -0.46
CA ALA A 88 -9.47 -11.69 0.25
C ALA A 88 -9.38 -12.98 1.07
N LYS A 89 -8.73 -14.02 0.52
CA LYS A 89 -8.50 -15.30 1.23
C LYS A 89 -7.69 -15.12 2.51
N ALA A 90 -6.72 -14.23 2.52
CA ALA A 90 -5.92 -13.95 3.72
C ALA A 90 -6.61 -13.02 4.71
N ALA A 91 -7.37 -12.02 4.23
CA ALA A 91 -8.21 -11.20 5.11
C ALA A 91 -9.27 -12.02 5.87
N ALA A 92 -9.68 -13.18 5.33
CA ALA A 92 -10.61 -14.10 5.96
C ALA A 92 -9.97 -15.01 7.03
N SER A 93 -8.65 -15.01 7.18
CA SER A 93 -7.94 -15.71 8.26
C SER A 93 -7.64 -14.69 9.37
N PRO A 94 -8.21 -14.83 10.58
CA PRO A 94 -7.93 -13.91 11.67
C PRO A 94 -6.42 -13.87 11.93
N PRO A 95 -5.84 -12.70 12.27
CA PRO A 95 -4.48 -12.67 12.78
C PRO A 95 -4.48 -13.49 14.07
N GLU A 96 -3.85 -14.66 14.03
CA GLU A 96 -3.54 -15.42 15.24
C GLU A 96 -2.51 -14.60 16.02
N MET A 97 -3.02 -13.74 16.89
CA MET A 97 -2.22 -13.03 17.88
C MET A 97 -1.61 -14.09 18.81
N PRO A 98 -0.28 -14.23 18.86
CA PRO A 98 0.34 -15.08 19.86
C PRO A 98 -0.03 -14.56 21.26
N PRO A 99 -0.31 -15.44 22.24
CA PRO A 99 -0.70 -15.01 23.57
C PRO A 99 0.45 -14.20 24.19
N ALA A 100 0.15 -12.96 24.57
CA ALA A 100 1.04 -12.14 25.38
C ALA A 100 1.34 -12.91 26.67
N THR A 101 2.61 -13.29 26.85
CA THR A 101 3.14 -13.84 28.10
C THR A 101 3.97 -12.77 28.78
#